data_AF-C4FLA8-F1
#
_entry.id   AF-C4FLA8-F1
#
_cell.length_a   1.000
_cell.length_b   1.000
_cell.length_c   1.000
_cell.angle_alpha   90.00
_cell.angle_beta   90.00
_cell.angle_gamma   90.00
#
_symmetry.space_group_name_H-M   'P 1'
#
loop_
_entity.id
_entity.type
_entity.pdbx_description
1 polymer ?
#
loop_
_entity_poly.entity_id
_entity_poly.type
_entity_poly.pdbx_seq_one_letter_code
_entity_poly.pdbx_strand_id
1 'polypeptide(L)'
;MHQPKTMAQANLEYLKHGVKDTKDWDFLTVSELNKMKDVFDVGGHAYLHSRVFYDEEIIDFYDGKNGHWSFYYAYGEEPKIGFPILKSQNNLAVERSYIKKEVKDYVKSLDESYFKQKDWKIRLKKELLKKFDKIVDKEPIQERKERVIKELQESKSMLESMINQKIRHFAYPFGHYNDLLVELVGLFFETAFTTEKDVIKSKTNLHKIPRFGIPKDISSFIAVLGKAKIKGVKS
;
A
#
# COMPACT_ATOMS: atom_id res chain seq x y z
N MET A 1 -9.36 3.64 -30.17
CA MET A 1 -8.30 4.39 -29.45
C MET A 1 -8.00 3.62 -28.18
N HIS A 2 -6.73 3.42 -27.86
CA HIS A 2 -6.30 2.82 -26.59
C HIS A 2 -6.65 3.77 -25.44
N GLN A 3 -7.27 3.27 -24.37
CA GLN A 3 -7.52 4.03 -23.15
C GLN A 3 -6.60 3.51 -22.05
N PRO A 4 -5.80 4.37 -21.42
CA PRO A 4 -4.87 3.92 -20.40
C PRO A 4 -5.63 3.41 -19.17
N LYS A 5 -5.11 2.34 -18.56
CA LYS A 5 -5.65 1.79 -17.31
C LYS A 5 -5.48 2.81 -16.18
N THR A 6 -6.48 2.90 -15.32
CA THR A 6 -6.32 3.62 -14.05
C THR A 6 -5.34 2.88 -13.15
N MET A 7 -4.73 3.59 -12.19
CA MET A 7 -3.87 2.99 -11.17
C MET A 7 -4.54 1.82 -10.42
N ALA A 8 -5.85 1.93 -10.16
CA ALA A 8 -6.60 0.87 -9.48
C ALA A 8 -6.72 -0.39 -10.35
N GLN A 9 -7.00 -0.23 -11.65
CA GLN A 9 -7.10 -1.34 -12.60
C GLN A 9 -5.75 -2.04 -12.79
N ALA A 10 -4.68 -1.26 -13.00
CA ALA A 10 -3.34 -1.79 -13.18
C ALA A 10 -2.86 -2.59 -11.95
N ASN A 11 -3.07 -2.04 -10.74
CA ASN A 11 -2.70 -2.76 -9.51
C ASN A 11 -3.54 -4.03 -9.31
N LEU A 12 -4.85 -3.99 -9.56
CA LEU A 12 -5.71 -5.19 -9.42
C LEU A 12 -5.30 -6.29 -10.40
N GLU A 13 -5.01 -5.95 -11.64
CA GLU A 13 -4.56 -6.90 -12.66
C GLU A 13 -3.24 -7.54 -12.29
N TYR A 14 -2.28 -6.73 -11.81
CA TYR A 14 -1.01 -7.21 -11.30
C TYR A 14 -1.20 -8.17 -10.11
N LEU A 15 -2.10 -7.86 -9.17
CA LEU A 15 -2.40 -8.75 -8.04
C LEU A 15 -3.03 -10.08 -8.49
N LYS A 16 -3.86 -10.06 -9.54
CA LYS A 16 -4.56 -11.26 -10.05
C LYS A 16 -3.67 -12.16 -10.91
N HIS A 17 -2.69 -11.57 -11.60
CA HIS A 17 -1.99 -12.26 -12.68
C HIS A 17 -0.47 -12.15 -12.63
N GLY A 18 0.09 -11.37 -11.71
CA GLY A 18 1.51 -11.04 -11.69
C GLY A 18 1.92 -10.13 -12.85
N VAL A 19 3.21 -10.17 -13.19
CA VAL A 19 3.76 -9.45 -14.35
C VAL A 19 3.33 -10.18 -15.62
N LYS A 20 2.37 -9.62 -16.34
CA LYS A 20 2.06 -10.00 -17.73
C LYS A 20 2.94 -9.18 -18.69
N ASP A 21 3.12 -9.67 -19.91
CA ASP A 21 4.00 -9.09 -20.94
C ASP A 21 3.94 -7.55 -20.95
N THR A 22 5.10 -6.91 -20.75
CA THR A 22 5.24 -5.46 -20.49
C THR A 22 4.73 -4.55 -21.60
N LYS A 23 4.38 -5.13 -22.76
CA LYS A 23 3.87 -4.43 -23.94
C LYS A 23 2.47 -3.83 -23.74
N ASP A 24 1.72 -4.33 -22.76
CA ASP A 24 0.34 -3.88 -22.47
C ASP A 24 0.24 -2.93 -21.26
N TRP A 25 1.39 -2.46 -20.76
CA TRP A 25 1.46 -1.59 -19.60
C TRP A 25 1.61 -0.13 -20.06
N ASP A 26 0.74 0.76 -19.61
CA ASP A 26 0.79 2.21 -19.89
C ASP A 26 1.92 2.94 -19.13
N PHE A 27 3.04 2.24 -18.91
CA PHE A 27 4.19 2.73 -18.16
C PHE A 27 5.43 2.76 -19.05
N LEU A 28 6.43 3.54 -18.63
CA LEU A 28 7.72 3.58 -19.31
C LEU A 28 8.34 2.19 -19.40
N THR A 29 8.81 1.83 -20.58
CA THR A 29 9.63 0.64 -20.78
C THR A 29 10.98 0.80 -20.08
N VAL A 30 11.65 -0.31 -19.81
CA VAL A 30 13.02 -0.31 -19.27
C VAL A 30 13.98 0.46 -20.18
N SER A 31 13.80 0.40 -21.50
CA SER A 31 14.60 1.17 -22.45
C SER A 31 14.39 2.67 -22.30
N GLU A 32 13.15 3.13 -22.12
CA GLU A 32 12.83 4.54 -21.89
C GLU A 32 13.35 5.03 -20.53
N LEU A 33 13.18 4.25 -19.46
CA LEU A 33 13.76 4.56 -18.15
C LEU A 33 15.29 4.72 -18.25
N ASN A 34 15.96 3.83 -18.97
CA ASN A 34 17.41 3.89 -19.18
C ASN A 34 17.87 5.14 -19.95
N LYS A 35 17.04 5.71 -20.82
CA LYS A 35 17.33 6.95 -21.56
C LYS A 35 17.18 8.22 -20.70
N MET A 36 16.58 8.12 -19.52
CA MET A 36 16.22 9.25 -18.66
C MET A 36 17.16 9.43 -17.46
N LYS A 37 18.21 8.61 -17.36
CA LYS A 37 19.13 8.54 -16.21
C LYS A 37 20.01 9.77 -16.03
N ASP A 38 20.14 10.60 -17.06
CA ASP A 38 20.86 11.86 -17.02
C ASP A 38 20.04 12.97 -16.32
N VAL A 39 18.72 12.81 -16.27
CA VAL A 39 17.78 13.77 -15.66
C VAL A 39 17.21 13.26 -14.32
N PHE A 40 16.96 11.96 -14.20
CA PHE A 40 16.28 11.37 -13.05
C PHE A 40 17.13 10.35 -12.32
N ASP A 41 17.01 10.36 -10.99
CA ASP A 41 17.43 9.25 -10.14
C ASP A 41 16.23 8.35 -9.84
N VAL A 42 16.47 7.03 -9.77
CA VAL A 42 15.44 6.01 -9.58
C VAL A 42 15.50 5.47 -8.16
N GLY A 43 14.40 5.62 -7.42
CA GLY A 43 14.24 5.09 -6.07
C GLY A 43 13.36 3.84 -6.01
N GLY A 44 13.58 3.02 -4.98
CA GLY A 44 12.71 1.89 -4.65
C GLY A 44 11.36 2.35 -4.09
N HIS A 45 10.31 1.59 -4.37
CA HIS A 45 8.95 1.83 -3.87
C HIS A 45 8.25 0.55 -3.41
N ALA A 46 9.05 -0.46 -3.07
CA ALA A 46 8.66 -1.84 -2.84
C ALA A 46 8.11 -2.53 -4.09
N TYR A 47 8.04 -3.86 -4.03
CA TYR A 47 7.47 -4.67 -5.10
C TYR A 47 5.94 -4.63 -5.05
N LEU A 48 5.37 -4.72 -3.85
CA LEU A 48 3.93 -4.78 -3.65
C LEU A 48 3.38 -3.47 -3.08
N HIS A 49 2.87 -2.63 -3.97
CA HIS A 49 2.11 -1.46 -3.57
C HIS A 49 0.67 -1.87 -3.23
N SER A 50 0.43 -2.50 -2.08
CA SER A 50 -0.91 -2.95 -1.64
C SER A 50 -1.19 -2.65 -0.16
N ARG A 51 -2.47 -2.63 0.21
CA ARG A 51 -2.92 -2.54 1.60
C ARG A 51 -3.34 -3.92 2.12
N VAL A 52 -3.05 -4.16 3.39
CA VAL A 52 -3.47 -5.34 4.16
C VAL A 52 -4.30 -4.90 5.35
N PHE A 53 -5.14 -5.80 5.86
CA PHE A 53 -5.75 -5.61 7.17
C PHE A 53 -4.68 -5.79 8.25
N TYR A 54 -4.76 -5.01 9.34
CA TYR A 54 -3.78 -5.07 10.44
C TYR A 54 -4.39 -5.03 11.84
N ASP A 55 -5.72 -4.97 11.90
CA ASP A 55 -6.50 -4.92 13.13
C ASP A 55 -7.63 -5.95 13.04
N GLU A 56 -8.29 -6.22 14.17
CA GLU A 56 -9.46 -7.09 14.27
C GLU A 56 -10.79 -6.32 14.29
N GLU A 57 -10.73 -4.98 14.34
CA GLU A 57 -11.92 -4.14 14.35
C GLU A 57 -12.63 -4.16 12.98
N ILE A 58 -13.87 -4.65 12.97
CA ILE A 58 -14.78 -4.53 11.82
C ILE A 58 -15.26 -3.08 11.71
N ILE A 59 -14.78 -2.38 10.68
CA ILE A 59 -15.19 -1.01 10.36
C ILE A 59 -16.37 -0.94 9.39
N ASP A 60 -16.51 -1.95 8.51
CA ASP A 60 -17.63 -2.08 7.56
C ASP A 60 -17.71 -3.54 7.04
N PHE A 61 -18.61 -3.81 6.10
CA PHE A 61 -18.66 -5.03 5.30
C PHE A 61 -18.68 -4.70 3.82
N TYR A 62 -18.03 -5.54 3.02
CA TYR A 62 -18.02 -5.38 1.57
C TYR A 62 -19.45 -5.49 1.02
N ASP A 63 -19.88 -4.50 0.24
CA ASP A 63 -21.24 -4.41 -0.32
C ASP A 63 -21.26 -4.38 -1.86
N GLY A 64 -20.11 -4.65 -2.48
CA GLY A 64 -19.94 -4.60 -3.93
C GLY A 64 -19.64 -3.19 -4.48
N LYS A 65 -19.78 -2.14 -3.66
CA LYS A 65 -19.54 -0.74 -4.08
C LYS A 65 -18.42 -0.08 -3.29
N ASN A 66 -18.26 -0.44 -2.02
CA ASN A 66 -17.20 0.07 -1.13
C ASN A 66 -15.85 -0.67 -1.28
N GLY A 67 -15.58 -1.25 -2.45
CA GLY A 67 -14.36 -2.00 -2.72
C GLY A 67 -13.13 -1.13 -2.93
N HIS A 68 -11.99 -1.64 -2.47
CA HIS A 68 -10.67 -1.14 -2.86
C HIS A 68 -9.90 -2.28 -3.54
N TRP A 69 -9.15 -2.00 -4.60
CA TRP A 69 -8.43 -3.03 -5.39
C TRP A 69 -7.48 -3.88 -4.52
N SER A 70 -6.93 -3.31 -3.46
CA SER A 70 -6.06 -4.04 -2.53
C SER A 70 -6.78 -5.10 -1.70
N PHE A 71 -8.11 -5.05 -1.62
CA PHE A 71 -8.88 -6.04 -0.88
C PHE A 71 -8.71 -7.45 -1.44
N TYR A 72 -8.50 -7.60 -2.75
CA TYR A 72 -8.12 -8.89 -3.33
C TYR A 72 -6.89 -9.48 -2.61
N TYR A 73 -5.87 -8.65 -2.38
CA TYR A 73 -4.67 -9.05 -1.65
C TYR A 73 -4.94 -9.30 -0.16
N ALA A 74 -5.70 -8.40 0.49
CA ALA A 74 -5.99 -8.50 1.92
C ALA A 74 -6.85 -9.72 2.30
N TYR A 75 -7.79 -10.12 1.45
CA TYR A 75 -8.61 -11.33 1.65
C TYR A 75 -7.93 -12.61 1.15
N GLY A 76 -6.94 -12.49 0.26
CA GLY A 76 -6.34 -13.61 -0.48
C GLY A 76 -7.27 -14.22 -1.53
N GLU A 77 -8.41 -13.59 -1.82
CA GLU A 77 -9.41 -14.04 -2.80
C GLU A 77 -10.29 -12.85 -3.24
N GLU A 78 -11.12 -13.06 -4.27
CA GLU A 78 -12.08 -12.05 -4.72
C GLU A 78 -13.06 -11.69 -3.59
N PRO A 79 -13.21 -10.40 -3.22
CA PRO A 79 -14.14 -9.98 -2.18
C PRO A 79 -15.58 -10.43 -2.48
N LYS A 80 -16.28 -10.95 -1.47
CA LYS A 80 -17.70 -11.32 -1.55
C LYS A 80 -18.54 -10.45 -0.63
N ILE A 81 -19.79 -10.19 -1.03
CA ILE A 81 -20.71 -9.37 -0.22
C ILE A 81 -20.78 -9.97 1.20
N GLY A 82 -20.69 -9.10 2.20
CA GLY A 82 -20.66 -9.49 3.61
C GLY A 82 -19.28 -9.81 4.16
N PHE A 83 -18.22 -9.85 3.36
CA PHE A 83 -16.86 -9.99 3.92
C PHE A 83 -16.55 -8.82 4.85
N PRO A 84 -16.02 -9.06 6.07
CA PRO A 84 -15.65 -7.99 6.98
C PRO A 84 -14.58 -7.09 6.37
N ILE A 85 -14.74 -5.78 6.46
CA ILE A 85 -13.70 -4.80 6.15
C ILE A 85 -13.12 -4.34 7.49
N LEU A 86 -11.80 -4.51 7.64
CA LEU A 86 -11.05 -4.10 8.82
C LEU A 86 -10.20 -2.86 8.51
N LYS A 87 -9.58 -2.26 9.53
CA LYS A 87 -8.59 -1.20 9.29
C LYS A 87 -7.46 -1.74 8.41
N SER A 88 -7.03 -0.92 7.45
CA SER A 88 -6.00 -1.32 6.48
C SER A 88 -4.90 -0.27 6.31
N GLN A 89 -3.67 -0.75 6.13
CA GLN A 89 -2.48 0.06 5.90
C GLN A 89 -1.56 -0.64 4.90
N ASN A 90 -0.46 0.01 4.48
CA ASN A 90 0.47 -0.61 3.54
C ASN A 90 1.06 -1.90 4.12
N ASN A 91 1.20 -2.91 3.27
CA ASN A 91 1.74 -4.22 3.60
C ASN A 91 3.06 -4.22 4.42
N LEU A 92 3.94 -3.25 4.18
CA LEU A 92 5.25 -3.20 4.86
C LEU A 92 5.17 -2.59 6.26
N ALA A 93 4.19 -1.71 6.46
CA ALA A 93 4.10 -0.87 7.64
C ALA A 93 3.50 -1.58 8.87
N VAL A 94 2.88 -2.75 8.67
CA VAL A 94 2.08 -3.44 9.68
C VAL A 94 2.16 -4.96 9.56
N GLU A 95 1.90 -5.63 10.68
CA GLU A 95 1.55 -7.06 10.77
C GLU A 95 0.21 -7.27 10.09
N ARG A 96 0.07 -8.38 9.37
CA ARG A 96 -1.19 -8.72 8.72
C ARG A 96 -2.18 -9.32 9.70
N SER A 97 -3.45 -9.01 9.50
CA SER A 97 -4.59 -9.71 10.08
C SER A 97 -5.34 -10.43 8.97
N TYR A 98 -5.36 -11.76 9.02
CA TYR A 98 -6.01 -12.61 8.05
C TYR A 98 -7.40 -12.98 8.54
N ILE A 99 -8.45 -12.65 7.79
CA ILE A 99 -9.79 -13.09 8.16
C ILE A 99 -9.88 -14.60 8.06
N LYS A 100 -10.27 -15.22 9.16
CA LYS A 100 -10.31 -16.67 9.28
C LYS A 100 -11.21 -17.31 8.24
N LYS A 101 -10.83 -18.52 7.82
CA LYS A 101 -11.55 -19.26 6.78
C LYS A 101 -12.99 -19.53 7.20
N GLU A 102 -13.23 -19.94 8.44
CA GLU A 102 -14.57 -20.22 8.98
C GLU A 102 -15.48 -18.98 9.02
N VAL A 103 -14.91 -17.78 9.19
CA VAL A 103 -15.67 -16.52 9.12
C VAL A 103 -16.09 -16.25 7.68
N LYS A 104 -15.15 -16.38 6.72
CA LYS A 104 -15.44 -16.21 5.30
C LYS A 104 -16.46 -17.24 4.80
N ASP A 105 -16.32 -18.49 5.22
CA ASP A 105 -17.23 -19.59 4.87
C ASP A 105 -18.63 -19.38 5.45
N TYR A 106 -18.73 -18.90 6.70
CA TYR A 106 -20.03 -18.54 7.27
C TYR A 106 -20.72 -17.43 6.48
N VAL A 107 -20.00 -16.35 6.14
CA VAL A 107 -20.58 -15.27 5.31
C VAL A 107 -21.02 -15.79 3.94
N LYS A 108 -20.20 -16.64 3.29
CA LYS A 108 -20.54 -17.26 1.99
C LYS A 108 -21.77 -18.18 2.07
N SER A 109 -22.07 -18.72 3.26
CA SER A 109 -23.23 -19.58 3.47
C SER A 109 -24.55 -18.81 3.62
N LEU A 110 -24.50 -17.49 3.80
CA LEU A 110 -25.70 -16.66 3.93
C LEU A 110 -26.40 -16.49 2.58
N ASP A 111 -27.73 -16.58 2.59
CA ASP A 111 -28.55 -16.39 1.40
C ASP A 111 -28.52 -14.93 0.90
N GLU A 112 -28.68 -14.72 -0.41
CA GLU A 112 -28.69 -13.37 -0.99
C GLU A 112 -29.76 -12.45 -0.38
N SER A 113 -30.90 -13.01 0.07
CA SER A 113 -31.95 -12.26 0.74
C SER A 113 -31.48 -11.66 2.08
N TYR A 114 -30.46 -12.22 2.72
CA TYR A 114 -29.85 -11.67 3.93
C TYR A 114 -29.31 -10.26 3.65
N PHE A 115 -28.57 -10.10 2.55
CA PHE A 115 -27.92 -8.83 2.19
C PHE A 115 -28.87 -7.78 1.62
N LYS A 116 -30.14 -8.14 1.38
CA LYS A 116 -31.19 -7.20 0.95
C LYS A 116 -31.87 -6.50 2.14
N GLN A 117 -31.63 -6.96 3.37
CA GLN A 117 -32.21 -6.37 4.58
C GLN A 117 -31.54 -5.03 4.90
N LYS A 118 -32.31 -3.99 5.24
CA LYS A 118 -31.79 -2.62 5.45
C LYS A 118 -30.65 -2.53 6.49
N ASP A 119 -30.68 -3.37 7.51
CA ASP A 119 -29.76 -3.39 8.65
C ASP A 119 -28.82 -4.61 8.65
N TRP A 120 -28.64 -5.29 7.50
CA TRP A 120 -27.85 -6.52 7.39
C TRP A 120 -26.43 -6.37 7.95
N LYS A 121 -25.77 -5.22 7.75
CA LYS A 121 -24.40 -4.95 8.27
C LYS A 121 -24.37 -4.98 9.80
N ILE A 122 -25.36 -4.40 10.45
CA ILE A 122 -25.44 -4.35 11.93
C ILE A 122 -25.72 -5.75 12.47
N ARG A 123 -26.63 -6.50 11.83
CA ARG A 123 -26.94 -7.89 12.20
C ARG A 123 -25.72 -8.79 12.05
N LEU A 124 -25.05 -8.71 10.90
CA LEU A 124 -23.88 -9.53 10.60
C LEU A 124 -22.75 -9.28 11.58
N LYS A 125 -22.47 -8.02 11.94
CA LYS A 125 -21.48 -7.70 12.98
C LYS A 125 -21.81 -8.39 14.30
N LYS A 126 -23.06 -8.32 14.75
CA LYS A 126 -23.50 -8.98 16.00
C LYS A 126 -23.40 -10.50 15.92
N GLU A 127 -23.80 -11.09 14.78
CA GLU A 127 -23.74 -12.53 14.56
C GLU A 127 -22.30 -13.04 14.56
N LEU A 128 -21.39 -12.36 13.85
CA LEU A 128 -19.97 -12.73 13.83
C LEU A 128 -19.33 -12.66 15.22
N LEU A 129 -19.57 -11.57 15.96
CA LEU A 129 -19.02 -11.38 17.31
C LEU A 129 -19.61 -12.35 18.34
N LYS A 130 -20.84 -12.85 18.11
CA LYS A 130 -21.45 -13.88 18.96
C LYS A 130 -20.96 -15.28 18.61
N LYS A 131 -20.71 -15.54 17.32
CA LYS A 131 -20.38 -16.88 16.80
C LYS A 131 -18.89 -17.21 16.89
N PHE A 132 -18.03 -16.20 16.77
CA PHE A 132 -16.58 -16.38 16.70
C PHE A 132 -15.89 -15.56 17.79
N ASP A 133 -15.13 -16.22 18.65
CA ASP A 133 -14.31 -15.55 19.67
C ASP A 133 -13.23 -14.66 19.04
N LYS A 134 -12.72 -15.07 17.87
CA LYS A 134 -11.75 -14.32 17.06
C LYS A 134 -12.09 -14.45 15.59
N ILE A 135 -12.11 -13.32 14.89
CA ILE A 135 -12.40 -13.28 13.45
C ILE A 135 -11.16 -13.24 12.56
N VAL A 136 -9.97 -13.03 13.14
CA VAL A 136 -8.70 -12.97 12.41
C VAL A 136 -7.63 -13.84 13.06
N ASP A 137 -6.68 -14.28 12.24
CA ASP A 137 -5.35 -14.73 12.64
C ASP A 137 -4.34 -13.59 12.39
N LYS A 138 -3.48 -13.31 13.36
CA LYS A 138 -2.48 -12.24 13.25
C LYS A 138 -1.13 -12.82 12.85
N GLU A 139 -0.48 -12.17 11.90
CA GLU A 139 0.88 -12.45 11.49
C GLU A 139 1.84 -12.21 12.68
N PRO A 140 2.68 -13.19 13.04
CA PRO A 140 3.73 -13.00 14.01
C PRO A 140 4.72 -11.92 13.58
N ILE A 141 5.23 -11.15 14.55
CA ILE A 141 6.21 -10.08 14.30
C ILE A 141 7.45 -10.56 13.54
N GLN A 142 7.89 -11.80 13.78
CA GLN A 142 9.06 -12.37 13.12
C GLN A 142 8.78 -12.66 11.63
N GLU A 143 7.61 -13.22 11.31
CA GLU A 143 7.18 -13.42 9.93
C GLU A 143 7.04 -12.10 9.17
N ARG A 144 6.52 -11.06 9.85
CA ARG A 144 6.49 -9.70 9.29
C ARG A 144 7.90 -9.22 8.91
N LYS A 145 8.88 -9.36 9.81
CA LYS A 145 10.26 -8.93 9.55
C LYS A 145 10.84 -9.63 8.33
N GLU A 146 10.73 -10.95 8.27
CA GLU A 146 11.24 -11.77 7.17
C GLU A 146 10.59 -11.39 5.85
N ARG A 147 9.27 -11.22 5.85
CA ARG A 147 8.51 -10.77 4.68
C ARG A 147 8.95 -9.40 4.18
N VAL A 148 9.10 -8.42 5.08
CA VAL A 148 9.51 -7.06 4.72
C VAL A 148 10.94 -7.04 4.18
N ILE A 149 11.87 -7.74 4.85
CA ILE A 149 13.26 -7.90 4.41
C ILE A 149 13.30 -8.47 2.99
N LYS A 150 12.58 -9.57 2.76
CA LYS A 150 12.52 -10.23 1.45
C LYS A 150 12.00 -9.28 0.38
N GLU A 151 10.90 -8.56 0.65
CA GLU A 151 10.30 -7.64 -0.33
C GLU A 151 11.20 -6.43 -0.65
N LEU A 152 11.89 -5.87 0.35
CA LEU A 152 12.83 -4.76 0.15
C LEU A 152 14.05 -5.22 -0.66
N GLN A 153 14.61 -6.39 -0.33
CA GLN A 153 15.75 -6.96 -1.03
C GLN A 153 15.41 -7.30 -2.49
N GLU A 154 14.32 -8.04 -2.72
CA GLU A 154 13.91 -8.47 -4.06
C GLU A 154 13.56 -7.27 -4.95
N SER A 155 12.80 -6.30 -4.43
CA SER A 155 12.44 -5.10 -5.20
C SER A 155 13.65 -4.26 -5.58
N LYS A 156 14.61 -4.10 -4.66
CA LYS A 156 15.87 -3.41 -4.93
C LYS A 156 16.68 -4.14 -6.00
N SER A 157 16.96 -5.43 -5.81
CA SER A 157 17.78 -6.21 -6.73
C SER A 157 17.18 -6.28 -8.14
N MET A 158 15.85 -6.40 -8.23
CA MET A 158 15.15 -6.38 -9.51
C MET A 158 15.32 -5.02 -10.22
N LEU A 159 15.09 -3.91 -9.52
CA LEU A 159 15.27 -2.58 -10.09
C LEU A 159 16.72 -2.33 -10.51
N GLU A 160 17.69 -2.64 -9.64
CA GLU A 160 19.13 -2.51 -9.94
C GLU A 160 19.52 -3.30 -11.19
N SER A 161 18.96 -4.49 -11.37
CA SER A 161 19.21 -5.32 -12.56
C SER A 161 18.58 -4.74 -13.82
N MET A 162 17.36 -4.19 -13.73
CA MET A 162 16.65 -3.59 -14.87
C MET A 162 17.34 -2.32 -15.39
N ILE A 163 17.85 -1.49 -14.48
CA ILE A 163 18.46 -0.21 -14.84
C ILE A 163 19.99 -0.23 -14.77
N ASN A 164 20.63 -1.32 -14.36
CA ASN A 164 22.09 -1.41 -14.21
C ASN A 164 22.69 -0.22 -13.43
N GLN A 165 22.04 0.19 -12.35
CA GLN A 165 22.46 1.26 -11.43
C GLN A 165 22.09 0.89 -10.01
N LYS A 166 22.86 1.37 -9.03
CA LYS A 166 22.54 1.18 -7.61
C LYS A 166 21.32 2.00 -7.21
N ILE A 167 20.37 1.37 -6.52
CA ILE A 167 19.18 2.06 -5.99
C ILE A 167 19.49 2.52 -4.57
N ARG A 168 19.64 3.83 -4.35
CA ARG A 168 20.07 4.38 -3.05
C ARG A 168 18.91 4.85 -2.18
N HIS A 169 17.79 5.16 -2.81
CA HIS A 169 16.67 5.85 -2.19
C HIS A 169 15.42 4.97 -2.14
N PHE A 170 14.61 5.14 -1.11
CA PHE A 170 13.30 4.49 -0.98
C PHE A 170 12.17 5.52 -0.82
N ALA A 171 10.98 5.22 -1.29
CA ALA A 171 9.78 6.00 -0.98
C ALA A 171 8.75 5.07 -0.34
N TYR A 172 8.24 5.45 0.85
CA TYR A 172 7.24 4.63 1.53
C TYR A 172 5.92 4.61 0.73
N PRO A 173 5.40 3.42 0.36
CA PRO A 173 4.08 3.29 -0.25
C PRO A 173 3.00 3.99 0.58
N PHE A 174 2.21 4.84 -0.07
CA PHE A 174 1.21 5.71 0.57
C PHE A 174 1.76 6.65 1.67
N GLY A 175 3.08 6.71 1.88
CA GLY A 175 3.71 7.38 3.03
C GLY A 175 3.50 6.67 4.36
N HIS A 176 3.05 5.41 4.35
CA HIS A 176 2.85 4.64 5.56
C HIS A 176 4.18 4.01 6.03
N TYR A 177 4.54 4.24 7.29
CA TYR A 177 5.69 3.62 7.92
C TYR A 177 5.49 3.53 9.44
N ASN A 178 6.36 2.74 10.08
CA ASN A 178 6.54 2.71 11.53
C ASN A 178 8.05 2.56 11.82
N ASP A 179 8.44 2.56 13.10
CA ASP A 179 9.86 2.54 13.46
C ASP A 179 10.57 1.25 13.01
N LEU A 180 9.90 0.10 13.11
CA LEU A 180 10.45 -1.15 12.59
C LEU A 180 10.71 -1.08 11.09
N LEU A 181 9.76 -0.59 10.30
CA LEU A 181 9.96 -0.47 8.85
C LEU A 181 11.10 0.49 8.51
N VAL A 182 11.25 1.57 9.28
CA VAL A 182 12.34 2.54 9.09
C VAL A 182 13.70 1.88 9.34
N GLU A 183 13.82 1.10 10.41
CA GLU A 183 15.02 0.31 10.71
C GLU A 183 15.35 -0.65 9.56
N LEU A 184 14.36 -1.43 9.11
CA LEU A 184 14.53 -2.40 8.03
C LEU A 184 14.91 -1.74 6.70
N VAL A 185 14.28 -0.62 6.35
CA VAL A 185 14.63 0.16 5.15
C VAL A 185 16.07 0.67 5.23
N GLY A 186 16.53 1.06 6.42
CA GLY A 186 17.90 1.51 6.64
C GLY A 186 18.97 0.45 6.38
N LEU A 187 18.61 -0.84 6.38
CA LEU A 187 19.52 -1.93 6.00
C LEU A 187 19.78 -1.99 4.49
N PHE A 188 18.88 -1.45 3.66
CA PHE A 188 18.91 -1.60 2.20
C PHE A 188 19.10 -0.27 1.45
N PHE A 189 18.70 0.85 2.04
CA PHE A 189 18.67 2.16 1.39
C PHE A 189 19.38 3.21 2.24
N GLU A 190 20.05 4.15 1.59
CA GLU A 190 20.77 5.23 2.24
C GLU A 190 19.84 6.32 2.74
N THR A 191 18.74 6.56 2.01
CA THR A 191 17.69 7.48 2.43
C THR A 191 16.29 6.94 2.10
N ALA A 192 15.28 7.45 2.80
CA ALA A 192 13.89 7.15 2.51
C ALA A 192 12.97 8.37 2.69
N PHE A 193 11.96 8.44 1.83
CA PHE A 193 11.07 9.58 1.71
C PHE A 193 9.64 9.26 2.16
N THR A 194 9.06 10.15 2.97
CA THR A 194 7.68 10.06 3.46
C THR A 194 6.74 10.94 2.62
N THR A 195 5.47 11.06 3.03
CA THR A 195 4.51 12.03 2.51
C THR A 195 4.23 13.16 3.49
N GLU A 196 5.00 13.25 4.59
CA GLU A 196 4.88 14.32 5.56
C GLU A 196 5.25 15.66 4.92
N LYS A 197 4.39 16.67 5.09
CA LYS A 197 4.56 17.99 4.47
C LYS A 197 5.43 18.89 5.33
N ASP A 198 6.72 18.61 5.38
CA ASP A 198 7.69 19.39 6.15
C ASP A 198 9.00 19.66 5.41
N VAL A 199 9.82 20.53 5.99
CA VAL A 199 11.16 20.88 5.47
C VAL A 199 12.24 19.98 6.07
N ILE A 200 13.34 19.82 5.35
CA ILE A 200 14.53 19.14 5.84
C ILE A 200 15.27 20.06 6.82
N LYS A 201 15.67 19.50 7.96
CA LYS A 201 16.42 20.17 9.03
C LYS A 201 17.75 19.41 9.25
N SER A 202 18.69 20.02 9.95
CA SER A 202 20.01 19.43 10.22
C SER A 202 19.97 18.06 10.92
N LYS A 203 18.94 17.80 11.73
CA LYS A 203 18.71 16.53 12.45
C LYS A 203 17.64 15.65 11.81
N THR A 204 17.24 15.91 10.56
CA THR A 204 16.26 15.06 9.88
C THR A 204 16.81 13.65 9.74
N ASN A 205 16.03 12.67 10.20
CA ASN A 205 16.34 11.26 9.98
C ASN A 205 16.31 11.00 8.46
N LEU A 206 17.42 10.53 7.90
CA LEU A 206 17.58 10.29 6.47
C LEU A 206 16.63 9.22 5.93
N HIS A 207 16.07 8.37 6.80
CA HIS A 207 15.05 7.37 6.46
C HIS A 207 13.62 7.85 6.74
N LYS A 208 13.44 9.13 7.07
CA LYS A 208 12.13 9.80 7.24
C LYS A 208 12.15 11.20 6.60
N ILE A 209 12.71 11.34 5.40
CA ILE A 209 12.81 12.63 4.71
C ILE A 209 11.40 13.10 4.29
N PRO A 210 10.92 14.26 4.77
CA PRO A 210 9.60 14.77 4.42
C PRO A 210 9.55 15.27 2.98
N ARG A 211 8.35 15.34 2.40
CA ARG A 211 8.13 15.78 1.02
C ARG A 211 6.89 16.65 0.89
N PHE A 212 6.98 17.65 0.02
CA PHE A 212 5.80 18.35 -0.47
C PHE A 212 5.29 17.70 -1.75
N GLY A 213 4.01 17.33 -1.75
CA GLY A 213 3.33 16.93 -2.97
C GLY A 213 3.24 18.12 -3.93
N ILE A 214 3.63 17.91 -5.18
CA ILE A 214 3.54 18.94 -6.22
C ILE A 214 2.09 19.02 -6.73
N PRO A 215 1.41 20.16 -6.59
CA PRO A 215 0.08 20.36 -7.13
C PRO A 215 0.13 20.54 -8.65
N LYS A 216 -1.02 20.36 -9.31
CA LYS A 216 -1.11 20.42 -10.77
C LYS A 216 -1.04 21.85 -11.32
N ASP A 217 -1.39 22.85 -10.53
CA ASP A 217 -1.44 24.26 -10.94
C ASP A 217 -0.32 25.09 -10.32
N ILE A 218 0.14 26.08 -11.08
CA ILE A 218 1.27 26.96 -10.72
C ILE A 218 0.96 27.74 -9.45
N SER A 219 -0.26 28.27 -9.29
CA SER A 219 -0.65 29.05 -8.12
C SER A 219 -0.50 28.26 -6.82
N SER A 220 -1.00 27.02 -6.80
CA SER A 220 -0.82 26.10 -5.67
C SER A 220 0.64 25.72 -5.47
N PHE A 221 1.41 25.56 -6.56
CA PHE A 221 2.84 25.25 -6.46
C PHE A 221 3.62 26.39 -5.78
N ILE A 222 3.38 27.65 -6.17
CA ILE A 222 3.95 28.83 -5.51
C ILE A 222 3.52 28.90 -4.04
N ALA A 223 2.27 28.58 -3.72
CA ALA A 223 1.80 28.54 -2.33
C ALA A 223 2.54 27.47 -1.49
N VAL A 224 2.84 26.31 -2.07
CA VAL A 224 3.65 25.26 -1.42
C VAL A 224 5.08 25.77 -1.16
N LEU A 225 5.70 26.45 -2.12
CA LEU A 225 7.04 27.04 -1.95
C LEU A 225 7.05 28.10 -0.83
N GLY A 226 6.04 28.96 -0.78
CA GLY A 226 5.90 29.96 0.29
C GLY A 226 5.79 29.33 1.68
N LYS A 227 4.99 28.27 1.82
CA LYS A 227 4.86 27.52 3.08
C LYS A 227 6.17 26.84 3.47
N ALA A 228 6.88 26.23 2.52
CA ALA A 228 8.18 25.62 2.76
C ALA A 228 9.21 26.65 3.26
N LYS A 229 9.27 27.83 2.62
CA LYS A 229 10.16 28.92 3.03
C LYS A 229 9.88 29.38 4.47
N ILE A 230 8.62 29.60 4.82
CA ILE A 230 8.23 30.03 6.18
C ILE A 230 8.62 28.98 7.23
N LYS A 231 8.44 27.69 6.91
CA LYS A 231 8.80 26.59 7.82
C LYS A 231 10.31 26.47 8.03
N GLY A 232 11.10 26.66 6.98
CA GLY A 232 12.57 26.60 7.06
C GLY A 232 13.21 27.73 7.87
N VAL A 233 12.59 28.90 7.96
CA VAL A 233 13.12 30.02 8.78
C VAL A 233 12.92 29.77 10.28
N LYS A 234 11.96 28.92 10.67
CA LYS A 234 11.62 28.62 12.06
C LYS A 234 12.36 27.41 12.65
N SER A 235 13.24 26.77 11.89
CA SER A 235 13.92 25.52 12.23
C SER A 235 15.41 25.68 12.41
#